data_AF-A0A7L3D5U5-F1
#
_entry.id   AF-A0A7L3D5U5-F1
#
_cell.length_a   1.000
_cell.length_b   1.000
_cell.length_c   1.000
_cell.angle_alpha   90.00
_cell.angle_beta   90.00
_cell.angle_gamma   90.00
#
_symmetry.space_group_name_H-M   'P 1'
#
loop_
_entity.id
_entity.type
_entity.pdbx_description
1 polymer ?
#
loop_
_entity_poly.entity_id
_entity_poly.type
_entity_poly.pdbx_seq_one_letter_code
_entity_poly.pdbx_strand_id
1 'polypeptide(L)'
;LRAGEEALCVFWEMTGTEGQWSTEGCTQVGGDTSHSVCSCNHFSTFAILVAVGEIPDYFALRVVTHVGMSVSLVCLFLAIVTFLLCRSLWSVSVALHLQLSICLFA
;
A
#
# COMPACT_ATOMS: atom_id res chain seq x y z
N LEU A 1 2.03 -8.15 -21.51
CA LEU A 1 0.85 -7.90 -20.64
C LEU A 1 -0.19 -8.94 -20.99
N ARG A 2 -0.98 -9.45 -20.04
CA ARG A 2 -2.17 -10.26 -20.37
C ARG A 2 -3.19 -9.33 -21.04
N ALA A 3 -4.02 -9.86 -21.93
CA ALA A 3 -5.11 -9.12 -22.55
C ALA A 3 -6.00 -8.52 -21.44
N GLY A 4 -5.88 -7.21 -21.20
CA GLY A 4 -6.60 -6.49 -20.14
C GLY A 4 -5.81 -5.41 -19.36
N GLU A 5 -4.48 -5.35 -19.47
CA GLU A 5 -3.64 -4.31 -18.83
C GLU A 5 -2.94 -3.47 -19.92
N GLU A 6 -3.60 -2.41 -20.40
CA GLU A 6 -2.99 -1.47 -21.33
C GLU A 6 -2.32 -0.33 -20.55
N ALA A 7 -1.00 -0.19 -20.73
CA ALA A 7 -0.26 0.94 -20.17
C ALA A 7 -0.38 2.14 -21.11
N LEU A 8 -0.98 3.22 -20.63
CA LEU A 8 -1.13 4.49 -21.33
C LEU A 8 0.07 5.41 -21.07
N CYS A 9 0.69 5.86 -22.15
CA CYS A 9 1.72 6.89 -22.12
C CYS A 9 1.06 8.27 -22.09
N VAL A 10 1.28 9.04 -21.01
CA VAL A 10 0.72 10.39 -20.88
C VAL A 10 1.79 11.39 -20.48
N PHE A 11 1.51 12.66 -20.74
CA PHE A 11 2.28 13.80 -20.25
C PHE A 11 1.36 14.77 -19.51
N TRP A 12 1.97 15.58 -18.63
CA TRP A 12 1.24 16.67 -17.99
C TRP A 12 1.15 17.86 -18.94
N GLU A 13 -0.08 18.18 -19.33
CA GLU A 13 -0.42 19.32 -20.17
C GLU A 13 -0.96 20.46 -19.29
N MET A 14 -0.33 21.64 -19.34
CA MET A 14 -0.88 22.84 -18.68
C MET A 14 -1.73 23.65 -19.66
N THR A 15 -3.00 23.82 -19.34
CA THR A 15 -3.93 24.71 -20.03
C THR A 15 -4.26 25.90 -19.12
N GLY A 16 -3.47 26.96 -19.23
CA GLY A 16 -3.62 28.16 -18.38
C GLY A 16 -3.15 27.90 -16.94
N THR A 17 -4.08 27.93 -15.99
CA THR A 17 -3.82 27.66 -14.56
C THR A 17 -4.16 26.23 -14.12
N GLU A 18 -4.82 25.47 -14.98
CA GLU A 18 -5.16 24.06 -14.71
C GLU A 18 -4.25 23.15 -15.54
N GLY A 19 -3.95 21.97 -15.02
CA GLY A 19 -3.21 20.95 -15.74
C GLY A 19 -3.98 19.65 -15.80
N GLN A 20 -3.85 18.95 -16.91
CA GLN A 20 -4.47 17.64 -17.15
C GLN A 20 -3.45 16.65 -17.69
N TRP A 21 -3.71 15.36 -17.48
CA TRP A 21 -2.97 14.30 -18.17
C TRP A 21 -3.48 14.17 -19.60
N SER A 22 -2.60 14.28 -20.58
CA SER A 22 -2.93 14.13 -21.99
C SER A 22 -2.08 13.03 -22.64
N THR A 23 -2.66 12.31 -23.59
CA THR A 23 -1.96 11.34 -24.45
C THR A 23 -1.45 11.97 -25.74
N GLU A 24 -1.71 13.26 -25.98
CA GLU A 24 -1.40 13.91 -27.25
C GLU A 24 0.11 13.89 -27.56
N GLY A 25 0.48 13.39 -28.75
CA GLY A 25 1.88 13.30 -29.13
C GLY A 25 2.72 12.27 -28.36
N CYS A 26 2.11 11.48 -27.47
CA CYS A 26 2.73 10.36 -26.76
C CYS A 26 2.15 9.02 -27.24
N THR A 27 3.01 8.06 -27.58
CA THR A 27 2.60 6.73 -28.03
C THR A 27 3.45 5.64 -27.39
N GLN A 28 2.84 4.48 -27.10
CA GLN A 28 3.59 3.31 -26.68
C GLN A 28 4.27 2.68 -27.89
N VAL A 29 5.60 2.63 -27.89
CA VAL A 29 6.42 2.14 -29.02
C VAL A 29 7.00 0.76 -28.79
N GLY A 30 6.83 0.20 -27.59
CA GLY A 30 7.25 -1.15 -27.27
C GLY A 30 7.12 -1.47 -25.78
N GLY A 31 7.61 -2.64 -25.41
CA GLY A 31 7.55 -3.13 -24.04
C GLY A 31 7.04 -4.55 -23.93
N ASP A 32 7.38 -5.19 -22.83
CA ASP A 32 6.96 -6.54 -22.46
C ASP A 32 5.99 -6.49 -21.26
N THR A 33 5.68 -7.63 -20.65
CA THR A 33 4.91 -7.69 -19.40
C THR A 33 5.52 -6.90 -18.23
N SER A 34 6.83 -6.69 -18.25
CA SER A 34 7.58 -6.09 -17.13
C SER A 34 8.06 -4.66 -17.40
N HIS A 35 8.09 -4.23 -18.66
CA HIS A 35 8.63 -2.93 -19.05
C HIS A 35 7.76 -2.33 -20.14
N SER A 36 7.46 -1.04 -20.05
CA SER A 36 6.76 -0.28 -21.10
C SER A 36 7.66 0.80 -21.65
N VAL A 37 7.66 0.97 -22.97
CA VAL A 37 8.47 1.97 -23.69
C VAL A 37 7.54 2.95 -24.39
N CYS A 38 7.66 4.22 -24.00
CA CYS A 38 6.87 5.33 -24.54
C CYS A 38 7.76 6.26 -25.38
N SER A 39 7.21 6.79 -26.47
CA SER A 39 7.83 7.85 -27.28
C SER A 39 6.88 9.04 -27.34
N CYS A 40 7.38 10.22 -26.98
CA CYS A 40 6.65 11.48 -27.08
C CYS A 40 7.43 12.48 -27.95
N ASN A 41 6.72 13.31 -28.70
CA ASN A 41 7.31 14.30 -29.60
C ASN A 41 7.63 15.66 -28.94
N HIS A 42 7.51 15.75 -27.62
CA HIS A 42 7.67 16.99 -26.85
C HIS A 42 8.49 16.75 -25.58
N PHE A 43 9.05 17.82 -25.01
CA PHE A 43 9.79 17.79 -23.74
C PHE A 43 8.86 18.21 -22.60
N SER A 44 8.38 17.25 -21.80
CA SER A 44 7.48 17.49 -20.65
C SER A 44 7.69 16.45 -19.54
N THR A 45 7.05 16.66 -18.39
CA THR A 45 6.92 15.66 -17.33
C THR A 45 5.98 14.55 -17.81
N PHE A 46 6.53 13.34 -17.96
CA PHE A 46 5.80 12.16 -18.41
C PHE A 46 5.46 11.24 -17.25
N ALA A 47 4.37 10.49 -17.40
CA ALA A 47 3.97 9.42 -16.51
C ALA A 47 3.43 8.24 -17.33
N ILE A 48 3.61 7.03 -16.81
CA ILE A 48 2.99 5.83 -17.38
C ILE A 48 1.78 5.52 -16.51
N LEU A 49 0.59 5.67 -17.09
CA LEU A 49 -0.66 5.26 -16.44
C LEU A 49 -0.92 3.81 -16.79
N VAL A 50 -0.76 2.92 -15.81
CA VAL A 50 -1.20 1.54 -15.99
C VAL A 50 -2.68 1.50 -15.65
N ALA A 51 -3.52 1.17 -16.62
CA ALA A 51 -4.89 0.77 -16.33
C ALA A 51 -4.81 -0.59 -15.64
N VAL A 52 -4.65 -0.57 -14.31
CA VAL A 52 -4.83 -1.75 -13.49
C VAL A 52 -6.31 -2.07 -13.61
N GLY A 53 -6.63 -3.06 -14.46
CA GLY A 53 -7.97 -3.62 -14.54
C GLY A 53 -8.47 -4.02 -13.15
N GLU A 54 -9.79 -4.18 -13.01
CA GLU A 54 -10.51 -4.46 -11.76
C GLU A 54 -9.60 -4.85 -10.61
N ILE A 55 -9.31 -3.88 -9.73
CA ILE A 55 -8.48 -4.07 -8.54
C ILE A 55 -9.01 -5.35 -7.88
N PRO A 56 -8.23 -6.44 -7.82
CA PRO A 56 -8.77 -7.70 -7.36
C PRO A 56 -9.31 -7.46 -5.97
N ASP A 57 -10.54 -7.88 -5.72
CA ASP A 57 -11.19 -7.72 -4.42
C ASP A 57 -10.26 -8.31 -3.36
N TYR A 58 -9.54 -7.42 -2.68
CA TYR A 58 -8.58 -7.76 -1.63
C TYR A 58 -9.31 -8.17 -0.35
N PHE A 59 -10.43 -8.89 -0.47
CA PHE A 59 -11.25 -9.37 0.63
C PHE A 59 -10.38 -10.13 1.63
N ALA A 60 -9.48 -11.00 1.15
CA ALA A 60 -8.53 -11.71 2.00
C ALA A 60 -7.61 -10.75 2.78
N LEU A 61 -7.02 -9.75 2.11
CA LEU A 61 -6.15 -8.75 2.74
C LEU A 61 -6.93 -7.89 3.75
N ARG A 62 -8.14 -7.46 3.40
CA ARG A 62 -9.03 -6.70 4.28
C ARG A 62 -9.40 -7.51 5.52
N VAL A 63 -9.72 -8.79 5.35
CA VAL A 63 -10.02 -9.70 6.46
C VAL A 63 -8.79 -9.87 7.35
N VAL A 64 -7.61 -10.11 6.77
CA VAL A 64 -6.35 -10.23 7.54
C VAL A 64 -6.05 -8.95 8.31
N THR A 65 -6.16 -7.77 7.70
CA THR A 65 -5.92 -6.49 8.38
C THR A 65 -6.93 -6.24 9.49
N HIS A 66 -8.22 -6.50 9.25
CA HIS A 66 -9.26 -6.28 10.25
C HIS A 66 -9.13 -7.24 11.44
N VAL A 67 -8.86 -8.53 11.17
CA VAL A 67 -8.63 -9.55 12.20
C VAL A 67 -7.36 -9.23 12.98
N GLY A 68 -6.25 -8.93 12.30
CA GLY A 68 -4.98 -8.58 12.94
C GLY A 68 -5.10 -7.34 13.84
N MET A 69 -5.78 -6.30 13.37
CA MET A 69 -6.03 -5.09 14.15
C MET A 69 -6.89 -5.37 15.38
N SER A 70 -7.96 -6.16 15.22
CA SER A 70 -8.85 -6.53 16.34
C SER A 70 -8.11 -7.35 17.40
N VAL A 71 -7.32 -8.34 16.99
CA VAL A 71 -6.51 -9.17 17.89
C VAL A 71 -5.48 -8.31 18.63
N SER A 72 -4.79 -7.41 17.92
CA SER A 72 -3.80 -6.51 18.51
C SER A 72 -4.41 -5.60 19.57
N LEU A 73 -5.59 -5.03 19.30
CA LEU A 73 -6.32 -4.19 20.25
C LEU A 73 -6.76 -4.95 21.50
N VAL A 74 -7.27 -6.18 21.34
CA VAL A 74 -7.65 -7.04 22.48
C VAL A 74 -6.42 -7.42 23.30
N CYS A 75 -5.32 -7.81 22.67
CA CYS A 75 -4.07 -8.13 23.35
C CYS A 75 -3.52 -6.91 24.12
N LEU A 76 -3.56 -5.71 23.51
CA LEU A 76 -3.16 -4.47 24.15
C LEU A 76 -4.02 -4.17 25.38
N PHE A 77 -5.35 -4.29 25.24
CA PHE A 77 -6.28 -4.06 26.34
C PHE A 77 -6.04 -5.01 27.51
N LEU A 78 -5.90 -6.31 27.23
CA LEU A 78 -5.59 -7.32 28.24
C LEU A 78 -4.26 -7.02 28.93
N ALA A 79 -3.22 -6.66 28.17
CA ALA A 79 -1.93 -6.26 28.73
C ALA A 79 -2.04 -5.04 29.66
N ILE A 80 -2.81 -4.03 29.29
CA ILE A 80 -3.06 -2.83 30.11
C ILE A 80 -3.80 -3.21 31.41
N VAL A 81 -4.86 -4.01 31.32
CA VAL A 81 -5.63 -4.44 32.50
C VAL A 81 -4.76 -5.27 33.44
N THR A 82 -4.01 -6.25 32.91
CA THR A 82 -3.06 -7.04 33.69
C THR A 82 -2.00 -6.16 34.33
N PHE A 83 -1.46 -5.17 33.61
CA PHE A 83 -0.48 -4.23 34.16
C PHE A 83 -1.04 -3.42 35.34
N LEU A 84 -2.27 -2.91 35.22
CA LEU A 84 -2.93 -2.15 36.30
C LEU A 84 -3.21 -3.02 37.53
N LEU A 85 -3.72 -4.25 37.33
CA LEU A 85 -4.02 -5.18 38.43
C LEU A 85 -2.74 -5.75 39.08
N CYS A 86 -1.73 -6.12 38.29
CA CYS A 86 -0.46 -6.65 38.80
C CYS A 86 0.44 -5.57 39.40
N ARG A 87 0.36 -4.30 38.96
CA ARG A 87 1.02 -3.16 39.65
C ARG A 87 0.55 -3.02 41.10
N SER A 88 -0.66 -3.51 41.41
CA SER A 88 -1.16 -3.61 42.78
C SER A 88 -0.58 -4.79 43.56
N LEU A 89 0.04 -5.79 42.93
CA LEU A 89 0.36 -7.09 43.55
C LEU A 89 1.84 -7.51 43.49
N TRP A 90 2.57 -7.36 42.38
CA TRP A 90 3.96 -7.84 42.30
C TRP A 90 4.70 -7.34 41.04
N SER A 91 5.80 -6.60 41.23
CA SER A 91 7.01 -6.55 40.39
C SER A 91 6.87 -6.84 38.87
N VAL A 92 6.84 -5.77 38.10
CA VAL A 92 6.85 -5.57 36.63
C VAL A 92 7.88 -6.40 35.80
N SER A 93 8.83 -7.11 36.41
CA SER A 93 10.04 -7.58 35.72
C SER A 93 9.89 -8.88 34.89
N VAL A 94 9.06 -9.85 35.27
CA VAL A 94 9.01 -11.16 34.55
C VAL A 94 8.09 -11.11 33.33
N ALA A 95 7.04 -10.28 33.36
CA ALA A 95 6.06 -10.14 32.28
C ALA A 95 6.54 -9.28 31.11
N LEU A 96 7.36 -8.24 31.37
CA LEU A 96 7.95 -7.41 30.31
C LEU A 96 8.88 -8.21 29.39
N HIS A 97 9.68 -9.14 29.95
CA HIS A 97 10.60 -9.95 29.14
C HIS A 97 9.88 -10.97 28.25
N LEU A 98 8.73 -11.51 28.67
CA LEU A 98 7.96 -12.46 27.87
C LEU A 98 7.13 -11.77 26.78
N GLN A 99 6.48 -10.64 27.10
CA GLN A 99 5.67 -9.88 26.14
C GLN A 99 6.53 -9.30 25.00
N LEU A 100 7.77 -8.87 25.30
CA LEU A 100 8.71 -8.39 24.28
C LEU A 100 9.17 -9.50 23.33
N SER A 101 9.37 -10.72 23.85
CA SER A 101 9.80 -11.86 23.05
C SER A 101 8.74 -12.36 22.07
N ILE A 102 7.45 -12.17 22.38
CA ILE A 102 6.33 -12.61 21.54
C ILE A 102 5.99 -11.55 20.48
N CYS A 103 6.08 -10.25 20.80
CA CYS A 103 5.88 -9.17 19.82
C CYS A 103 6.98 -9.07 18.75
N LEU A 104 8.18 -9.59 19.02
CA LEU A 104 9.30 -9.61 18.05
C LEU A 104 9.22 -10.78 17.06
N PHE A 105 8.34 -11.76 17.30
CA PHE A 105 8.17 -12.95 16.47
C PHE A 105 6.88 -12.93 15.62
N ALA A 106 5.96 -12.01 15.92
CA ALA A 106 4.73 -11.77 15.15
C ALA A 106 4.96 -10.67 14.11
#